data_AF-A0A9W8HSN7-F1
#
_entry.id   AF-A0A9W8HSN7-F1
#
_cell.length_a   1.000
_cell.length_b   1.000
_cell.length_c   1.000
_cell.angle_alpha   90.00
_cell.angle_beta   90.00
_cell.angle_gamma   90.00
#
_symmetry.space_group_name_H-M   'P 1'
#
loop_
_entity.id
_entity.type
_entity.pdbx_description
1 polymer ?
#
loop_
_entity_poly.entity_id
_entity_poly.type
_entity_poly.pdbx_seq_one_letter_code
_entity_poly.pdbx_strand_id
1 'polypeptide(L)'
;MGASEITAETPKKRSAGFNVASHAPSTQTKQSKRARLTTAKSAADNVLDDAANEKLPEDFSEELKKLEQLDAHIDDPTKLWPRREAPTLDPQTTKLVFQQMEIDEEFVPERNSVVARLFGVTEDGNSVACFVQGFFPYFYCPAPTGFDEKHIPQVVVELNRLSQSVSSGGASSRGDGTHRLDAVVGIELCMREPLFGYHGNVKAPFLKILVRNPRLMRQVTQVVKRGFNVPVTGLYSGTPYESNLEFTIRFMVDTDIVGASWVELPSGKYTVRSTNKTFCQYGVDIDYRDLISHEPVGEWSKTAPLRILSLDIECSGRPGIFPEAKVDPVIQIANVVTIQGQKQPFIRNVFALDSCAPIPGVDVKSFQEESDMLLR
;
A
#
# COMPACT_ATOMS: atom_id res chain seq x y z
N MET A 1 -47.01 38.90 21.47
CA MET A 1 -47.11 38.92 19.99
C MET A 1 -46.16 40.00 19.50
N GLY A 2 -45.18 39.64 18.68
CA GLY A 2 -44.13 40.55 18.23
C GLY A 2 -42.89 39.75 17.88
N ALA A 3 -42.86 39.21 16.66
CA ALA A 3 -41.70 38.55 16.09
C ALA A 3 -40.71 39.62 15.64
N SER A 4 -39.46 39.51 16.08
CA SER A 4 -38.32 40.29 15.58
C SER A 4 -37.45 39.40 14.72
N GLU A 5 -37.44 39.68 13.41
CA GLU A 5 -36.52 39.13 12.42
C GLU A 5 -35.08 39.52 12.77
N ILE A 6 -34.17 38.55 12.77
CA ILE A 6 -32.72 38.78 12.77
C ILE A 6 -32.19 38.21 11.46
N THR A 7 -31.93 39.11 10.52
CA THR A 7 -31.19 38.88 9.28
C THR A 7 -29.69 38.83 9.59
N ALA A 8 -29.01 37.74 9.24
CA ALA A 8 -27.56 37.65 9.29
C ALA A 8 -27.00 37.68 7.85
N GLU A 9 -26.39 38.81 7.49
CA GLU A 9 -25.69 39.03 6.23
C GLU A 9 -24.42 38.17 6.13
N THR A 10 -24.24 37.51 4.99
CA THR A 10 -23.02 36.76 4.64
C THR A 10 -22.01 37.70 3.95
N PRO A 11 -20.71 37.67 4.30
CA PRO A 11 -19.74 38.59 3.73
C PRO A 11 -19.30 38.19 2.31
N LYS A 12 -19.38 39.16 1.39
CA LYS A 12 -18.93 39.08 -0.01
C LYS A 12 -17.42 38.79 -0.09
N LYS A 13 -17.03 37.68 -0.73
CA LYS A 13 -15.63 37.40 -1.13
C LYS A 13 -15.22 38.36 -2.27
N ARG A 14 -14.13 39.11 -2.04
CA ARG A 14 -13.44 39.94 -3.04
C ARG A 14 -12.78 39.04 -4.10
N SER A 15 -13.01 39.36 -5.37
CA SER A 15 -12.30 38.77 -6.52
C SER A 15 -10.88 39.31 -6.61
N ALA A 16 -9.88 38.47 -6.38
CA ALA A 16 -8.49 38.77 -6.74
C ALA A 16 -8.23 38.18 -8.14
N GLY A 17 -7.92 39.04 -9.10
CA GLY A 17 -7.57 38.66 -10.47
C GLY A 17 -6.26 37.87 -10.52
N PHE A 18 -6.27 36.78 -11.28
CA PHE A 18 -5.11 35.92 -11.51
C PHE A 18 -4.35 36.45 -12.73
N ASN A 19 -3.20 37.11 -12.51
CA ASN A 19 -2.31 37.55 -13.58
C ASN A 19 -1.24 36.48 -13.82
N VAL A 20 -1.24 35.86 -15.00
CA VAL A 20 -0.19 34.96 -15.46
C VAL A 20 0.89 35.80 -16.14
N ALA A 21 2.01 36.02 -15.44
CA ALA A 21 3.20 36.62 -16.04
C ALA A 21 4.02 35.53 -16.76
N SER A 22 4.14 35.65 -18.08
CA SER A 22 5.03 34.82 -18.91
C SER A 22 6.50 35.14 -18.61
N HIS A 23 7.23 34.20 -18.01
CA HIS A 23 8.69 34.31 -17.87
C HIS A 23 9.40 33.84 -19.14
N ALA A 24 10.15 34.74 -19.77
CA ALA A 24 11.16 34.42 -20.76
C ALA A 24 12.45 33.91 -20.08
N PRO A 25 13.19 32.96 -20.65
CA PRO A 25 14.37 32.38 -20.04
C PRO A 25 15.58 33.33 -20.08
N SER A 26 16.24 33.54 -18.93
CA SER A 26 17.45 34.35 -18.81
C SER A 26 18.68 33.61 -19.35
N THR A 27 19.41 34.21 -20.27
CA THR A 27 20.71 33.76 -20.76
C THR A 27 21.83 34.17 -19.78
N GLN A 28 22.40 33.21 -19.05
CA GLN A 28 23.63 33.43 -18.26
C GLN A 28 24.85 32.78 -18.93
N THR A 29 25.88 33.59 -19.15
CA THR A 29 27.14 33.26 -19.83
C THR A 29 28.07 32.40 -18.96
N LYS A 30 28.77 31.44 -19.59
CA LYS A 30 29.57 30.37 -18.97
C LYS A 30 30.76 30.81 -18.08
N GLN A 31 31.14 32.09 -18.05
CA GLN A 31 32.31 32.56 -17.30
C GLN A 31 32.09 32.69 -15.77
N SER A 32 30.84 32.83 -15.28
CA SER A 32 30.60 33.05 -13.83
C SER A 32 30.61 31.79 -12.96
N LYS A 33 30.44 30.60 -13.54
CA LYS A 33 30.41 29.32 -12.80
C LYS A 33 31.79 28.88 -12.30
N ARG A 34 32.86 29.14 -13.07
CA ARG A 34 34.21 28.65 -12.75
C ARG A 34 34.83 29.39 -11.55
N ALA A 35 34.58 30.70 -11.44
CA ALA A 35 35.02 31.50 -10.30
C ALA A 35 34.30 31.14 -9.00
N ARG A 36 33.00 30.81 -9.06
CA ARG A 36 32.23 30.33 -7.89
C ARG A 36 32.67 28.95 -7.42
N LEU A 37 33.05 28.06 -8.34
CA LEU A 37 33.55 26.72 -7.99
C LEU A 37 34.90 26.78 -7.26
N THR A 38 35.81 27.67 -7.66
CA THR A 38 37.12 27.81 -7.02
C THR A 38 37.02 28.37 -5.60
N THR A 39 36.12 29.31 -5.36
CA THR A 39 35.88 29.87 -4.01
C THR A 39 35.15 28.87 -3.10
N ALA A 40 34.24 28.06 -3.65
CA ALA A 40 33.57 27.00 -2.90
C ALA A 40 34.53 25.86 -2.53
N LYS A 41 35.53 25.56 -3.39
CA LYS A 41 36.52 24.51 -3.13
C LYS A 41 37.52 24.90 -2.05
N SER A 42 38.01 26.15 -2.05
CA SER A 42 38.89 26.62 -0.97
C SER A 42 38.17 26.76 0.39
N ALA A 43 36.86 27.03 0.37
CA ALA A 43 36.04 27.05 1.58
C ALA A 43 35.77 25.64 2.12
N ALA A 44 35.64 24.63 1.24
CA ALA A 44 35.47 23.23 1.64
C ALA A 44 36.77 22.60 2.18
N ASP A 45 37.92 22.91 1.57
CA ASP A 45 39.22 22.40 2.02
C ASP A 45 39.59 22.93 3.42
N ASN A 46 39.22 24.18 3.75
CA ASN A 46 39.41 24.73 5.10
C ASN A 46 38.46 24.14 6.16
N VAL A 47 37.30 23.59 5.76
CA VAL A 47 36.34 22.97 6.69
C VAL A 47 36.72 21.52 7.00
N LEU A 48 37.42 20.84 6.08
CA LEU A 48 37.88 19.46 6.26
C LEU A 48 39.06 19.35 7.23
N ASP A 49 39.94 20.36 7.30
CA ASP A 49 41.06 20.39 8.26
C ASP A 49 40.60 20.70 9.71
N ASP A 50 39.52 21.47 9.90
CA ASP A 50 38.95 21.74 11.23
C ASP A 50 38.12 20.55 11.77
N ALA A 51 37.48 19.76 10.89
CA ALA A 51 36.69 18.59 11.28
C ALA A 51 37.53 17.41 11.80
N ALA A 52 38.82 17.36 11.47
CA ALA A 52 39.73 16.31 11.96
C ALA A 52 40.14 16.49 13.44
N ASN A 53 39.79 17.62 14.07
CA ASN A 53 40.20 17.97 15.43
C ASN A 53 39.02 18.32 16.36
N GLU A 54 37.78 18.13 15.92
CA GLU A 54 36.61 18.24 16.79
C GLU A 54 36.53 17.01 17.70
N LYS A 55 36.67 17.25 19.02
CA LYS A 55 36.30 16.25 20.03
C LYS A 55 34.88 15.79 19.75
N LEU A 56 34.69 14.47 19.69
CA LEU A 56 33.38 13.82 19.69
C LEU A 56 32.42 14.59 20.62
N PRO A 57 31.21 14.98 20.17
CA PRO A 57 30.25 15.65 21.04
C PRO A 57 30.13 14.88 22.35
N GLU A 58 30.22 15.56 23.49
CA GLU A 58 30.18 14.91 24.82
C GLU A 58 28.94 14.02 24.98
N ASP A 59 27.84 14.36 24.30
CA ASP A 59 26.60 13.59 24.22
C ASP A 59 26.80 12.17 23.64
N PHE A 60 27.61 12.03 22.59
CA PHE A 60 27.85 10.75 21.90
C PHE A 60 28.74 9.81 22.70
N SER A 61 29.72 10.36 23.42
CA SER A 61 30.64 9.59 24.26
C SER A 61 30.01 9.20 25.60
N GLU A 62 29.07 9.99 26.13
CA GLU A 62 28.19 9.55 27.21
C GLU A 62 27.18 8.49 26.78
N GLU A 63 26.62 8.59 25.57
CA GLU A 63 25.70 7.59 25.02
C GLU A 63 26.42 6.24 24.80
N LEU A 64 27.62 6.25 24.23
CA LEU A 64 28.47 5.06 24.11
C LEU A 64 28.79 4.42 25.47
N LYS A 65 29.11 5.22 26.49
CA LYS A 65 29.34 4.72 27.87
C LYS A 65 28.08 4.14 28.52
N LYS A 66 26.90 4.74 28.26
CA LYS A 66 25.61 4.20 28.72
C LYS A 66 25.29 2.87 28.03
N LEU A 67 25.63 2.74 26.75
CA LEU A 67 25.47 1.50 25.98
C LEU A 67 26.41 0.40 26.47
N GLU A 68 27.68 0.70 26.72
CA GLU A 68 28.65 -0.22 27.33
C GLU A 68 28.19 -0.72 28.72
N GLN A 69 27.46 0.10 29.49
CA GLN A 69 26.93 -0.26 30.80
C GLN A 69 25.62 -1.07 30.76
N LEU A 70 24.81 -0.90 29.71
CA LEU A 70 23.56 -1.67 29.51
C LEU A 70 23.81 -3.08 28.97
N ASP A 71 24.89 -3.26 28.20
CA ASP A 71 25.22 -4.50 27.47
C ASP A 71 26.11 -5.49 28.24
N ALA A 72 26.29 -5.30 29.55
CA ALA A 72 26.92 -6.31 30.40
C ALA A 72 26.01 -7.56 30.50
N HIS A 73 26.19 -8.49 29.54
CA HIS A 73 25.56 -9.81 29.36
C HIS A 73 24.38 -9.92 28.39
N ILE A 74 24.66 -9.78 27.09
CA ILE A 74 23.88 -10.47 26.05
C ILE A 74 24.81 -11.45 25.32
N ASP A 75 24.72 -12.75 25.62
CA ASP A 75 25.61 -13.79 25.07
C ASP A 75 25.52 -13.90 23.53
N ASP A 76 24.39 -13.51 22.93
CA ASP A 76 24.17 -13.45 21.48
C ASP A 76 23.03 -12.46 21.12
N PRO A 77 23.33 -11.27 20.56
CA PRO A 77 22.33 -10.25 20.23
C PRO A 77 21.38 -10.69 19.10
N THR A 78 21.74 -11.70 18.29
CA THR A 78 20.90 -12.16 17.19
C THR A 78 19.61 -12.83 17.65
N LYS A 79 19.58 -13.32 18.90
CA LYS A 79 18.37 -13.88 19.53
C LYS A 79 17.25 -12.84 19.72
N LEU A 80 17.59 -11.55 19.70
CA LEU A 80 16.63 -10.45 19.82
C LEU A 80 16.01 -10.05 18.47
N TRP A 81 16.57 -10.54 17.35
CA TRP A 81 16.14 -10.12 16.02
C TRP A 81 14.76 -10.61 15.62
N PRO A 82 14.35 -11.87 15.87
CA PRO A 82 13.00 -12.32 15.55
C PRO A 82 11.94 -11.57 16.37
N ARG A 83 10.69 -11.57 15.90
CA ARG A 83 9.56 -11.16 16.76
C ARG A 83 9.41 -12.19 17.89
N ARG A 84 8.81 -11.76 19.01
CA ARG A 84 8.45 -12.69 20.09
C ARG A 84 7.51 -13.75 19.55
N GLU A 85 7.60 -14.97 20.08
CA GLU A 85 6.73 -16.06 19.66
C GLU A 85 5.26 -15.67 19.86
N ALA A 86 4.47 -15.84 18.80
CA ALA A 86 3.08 -15.43 18.80
C ALA A 86 2.23 -16.50 19.53
N PRO A 87 1.33 -16.12 20.45
CA PRO A 87 0.43 -17.06 21.10
C PRO A 87 -0.41 -17.85 20.09
N THR A 88 -0.76 -19.10 20.43
CA THR A 88 -1.68 -19.89 19.62
C THR A 88 -3.03 -19.19 19.48
N LEU A 89 -3.48 -19.02 18.25
CA LEU A 89 -4.74 -18.34 17.94
C LEU A 89 -5.85 -19.38 17.75
N ASP A 90 -6.86 -19.38 18.64
CA ASP A 90 -8.10 -20.13 18.45
C ASP A 90 -9.18 -19.23 17.84
N PRO A 91 -9.53 -19.42 16.55
CA PRO A 91 -10.50 -18.57 15.87
C PRO A 91 -11.89 -18.61 16.45
N GLN A 92 -12.27 -19.67 17.18
CA GLN A 92 -13.65 -19.80 17.71
C GLN A 92 -13.88 -18.94 18.94
N THR A 93 -12.83 -18.64 19.69
CA THR A 93 -12.92 -17.97 21.00
C THR A 93 -12.21 -16.62 21.02
N THR A 94 -11.26 -16.40 20.13
CA THR A 94 -10.42 -15.21 20.11
C THR A 94 -10.81 -14.31 18.96
N LYS A 95 -10.90 -13.00 19.22
CA LYS A 95 -10.91 -12.00 18.15
C LYS A 95 -9.49 -11.58 17.83
N LEU A 96 -9.19 -11.29 16.56
CA LEU A 96 -7.88 -10.81 16.14
C LEU A 96 -7.99 -9.34 15.75
N VAL A 97 -7.17 -8.49 16.37
CA VAL A 97 -7.17 -7.05 16.14
C VAL A 97 -5.75 -6.62 15.77
N PHE A 98 -5.59 -5.93 14.65
CA PHE A 98 -4.28 -5.48 14.17
C PHE A 98 -4.38 -4.16 13.40
N GLN A 99 -3.30 -3.38 13.40
CA GLN A 99 -3.18 -2.20 12.57
C GLN A 99 -2.65 -2.60 11.20
N GLN A 100 -3.42 -2.34 10.15
CA GLN A 100 -3.01 -2.62 8.77
C GLN A 100 -2.01 -1.56 8.29
N MET A 101 -1.00 -1.96 7.52
CA MET A 101 0.05 -1.09 6.99
C MET A 101 0.12 -1.13 5.46
N GLU A 102 -0.20 -2.28 4.87
CA GLU A 102 -0.16 -2.48 3.43
C GLU A 102 -1.35 -3.34 3.00
N ILE A 103 -1.95 -2.97 1.86
CA ILE A 103 -3.02 -3.72 1.23
C ILE A 103 -2.61 -3.98 -0.21
N ASP A 104 -2.60 -5.24 -0.62
CA ASP A 104 -2.39 -5.64 -2.01
C ASP A 104 -3.44 -6.66 -2.48
N GLU A 105 -3.34 -7.06 -3.75
CA GLU A 105 -4.21 -8.08 -4.35
C GLU A 105 -3.43 -9.35 -4.74
N GLU A 106 -3.90 -10.52 -4.30
CA GLU A 106 -3.43 -11.83 -4.80
C GLU A 106 -4.43 -12.39 -5.81
N PHE A 107 -3.96 -12.74 -7.00
CA PHE A 107 -4.76 -13.49 -7.96
C PHE A 107 -4.82 -14.97 -7.57
N VAL A 108 -6.03 -15.53 -7.48
CA VAL A 108 -6.30 -16.93 -7.15
C VAL A 108 -6.70 -17.68 -8.43
N PRO A 109 -5.79 -18.45 -9.06
CA PRO A 109 -6.02 -19.08 -10.36
C PRO A 109 -7.24 -20.00 -10.40
N GLU A 110 -7.46 -20.80 -9.36
CA GLU A 110 -8.52 -21.81 -9.28
C GLU A 110 -9.91 -21.18 -9.34
N ARG A 111 -10.05 -19.96 -8.82
CA ARG A 111 -11.30 -19.20 -8.81
C ARG A 111 -11.36 -18.11 -9.87
N ASN A 112 -10.25 -17.90 -10.60
CA ASN A 112 -10.04 -16.77 -11.52
C ASN A 112 -10.44 -15.42 -10.90
N SER A 113 -10.22 -15.26 -9.60
CA SER A 113 -10.63 -14.09 -8.79
C SER A 113 -9.43 -13.47 -8.10
N VAL A 114 -9.65 -12.35 -7.42
CA VAL A 114 -8.65 -11.71 -6.56
C VAL A 114 -9.07 -11.79 -5.10
N VAL A 115 -8.09 -11.75 -4.21
CA VAL A 115 -8.24 -11.67 -2.75
C VAL A 115 -7.45 -10.45 -2.29
N ALA A 116 -8.04 -9.60 -1.46
CA ALA A 116 -7.31 -8.50 -0.83
C ALA A 116 -6.46 -9.07 0.32
N ARG A 117 -5.18 -8.74 0.39
CA ARG A 117 -4.32 -9.13 1.51
C ARG A 117 -3.98 -7.89 2.32
N LEU A 118 -4.26 -7.94 3.61
CA LEU A 118 -3.93 -6.89 4.57
C LEU A 118 -2.74 -7.39 5.39
N PHE A 119 -1.65 -6.64 5.35
CA PHE A 119 -0.47 -6.87 6.18
C PHE A 119 -0.45 -5.89 7.33
N GLY A 120 -0.13 -6.35 8.52
CA GLY A 120 -0.14 -5.49 9.68
C GLY A 120 0.41 -6.11 10.95
N VAL A 121 0.23 -5.41 12.06
CA VAL A 121 0.81 -5.76 13.36
C VAL A 121 -0.23 -5.61 14.47
N THR A 122 -0.32 -6.61 15.35
CA THR A 122 -1.16 -6.53 16.56
C THR A 122 -0.59 -5.55 17.58
N GLU A 123 -1.37 -5.20 18.60
CA GLU A 123 -0.87 -4.37 19.71
C GLU A 123 0.31 -5.01 20.45
N ASP A 124 0.34 -6.35 20.54
CA ASP A 124 1.44 -7.11 21.13
C ASP A 124 2.67 -7.25 20.21
N GLY A 125 2.61 -6.73 18.99
CA GLY A 125 3.72 -6.77 18.04
C GLY A 125 3.80 -8.03 17.18
N ASN A 126 2.72 -8.80 17.06
CA ASN A 126 2.68 -9.99 16.20
C ASN A 126 2.34 -9.60 14.76
N SER A 127 3.06 -10.15 13.78
CA SER A 127 2.79 -9.87 12.36
C SER A 127 1.61 -10.68 11.82
N VAL A 128 0.74 -10.03 11.06
CA VAL A 128 -0.49 -10.59 10.50
C VAL A 128 -0.51 -10.45 8.99
N ALA A 129 -0.84 -11.54 8.29
CA ALA A 129 -1.30 -11.54 6.92
C ALA A 129 -2.77 -12.01 6.90
N CYS A 130 -3.68 -11.09 6.60
CA CYS A 130 -5.11 -11.35 6.53
C CYS A 130 -5.58 -11.39 5.07
N PHE A 131 -6.15 -12.51 4.65
CA PHE A 131 -6.65 -12.77 3.31
C PHE A 131 -8.16 -12.55 3.30
N VAL A 132 -8.59 -11.43 2.71
CA VAL A 132 -9.99 -11.00 2.69
C VAL A 132 -10.65 -11.44 1.38
N GLN A 133 -11.58 -12.37 1.51
CA GLN A 133 -12.27 -13.02 0.39
C GLN A 133 -13.65 -12.40 0.13
N GLY A 134 -14.26 -12.76 -1.01
CA GLY A 134 -15.65 -12.44 -1.32
C GLY A 134 -15.90 -11.07 -1.95
N PHE A 135 -14.87 -10.24 -2.10
CA PHE A 135 -14.98 -8.93 -2.72
C PHE A 135 -14.74 -9.00 -4.24
N PHE A 136 -15.69 -8.50 -5.03
CA PHE A 136 -15.61 -8.50 -6.49
C PHE A 136 -15.55 -7.06 -7.02
N PRO A 137 -14.63 -6.71 -7.95
CA PRO A 137 -14.64 -5.41 -8.59
C PRO A 137 -15.93 -5.21 -9.38
N TYR A 138 -16.41 -3.98 -9.45
CA TYR A 138 -17.66 -3.68 -10.13
C TYR A 138 -17.64 -2.28 -10.75
N PHE A 139 -18.63 -2.04 -11.61
CA PHE A 139 -18.91 -0.74 -12.18
C PHE A 139 -20.42 -0.54 -12.32
N TYR A 140 -20.83 0.69 -12.59
CA TYR A 140 -22.25 1.02 -12.76
C TYR A 140 -22.59 1.37 -14.20
N CYS A 141 -23.82 1.12 -14.64
CA CYS A 141 -24.39 1.74 -15.85
C CYS A 141 -25.90 2.00 -15.68
N PRO A 142 -26.52 2.96 -16.39
CA PRO A 142 -27.94 3.25 -16.24
C PRO A 142 -28.79 2.04 -16.66
N ALA A 143 -29.82 1.70 -15.89
CA ALA A 143 -30.68 0.58 -16.26
C ALA A 143 -31.53 0.93 -17.50
N PRO A 144 -31.75 -0.01 -18.44
CA PRO A 144 -32.69 0.17 -19.54
C PRO A 144 -34.11 0.46 -19.04
N THR A 145 -34.89 1.24 -19.79
CA THR A 145 -36.29 1.51 -19.45
C THR A 145 -37.10 0.21 -19.33
N GLY A 146 -37.77 0.01 -18.20
CA GLY A 146 -38.54 -1.22 -17.94
C GLY A 146 -37.71 -2.43 -17.51
N PHE A 147 -36.41 -2.25 -17.25
CA PHE A 147 -35.58 -3.29 -16.64
C PHE A 147 -36.02 -3.57 -15.20
N ASP A 148 -36.01 -4.85 -14.82
CA ASP A 148 -36.29 -5.31 -13.47
C ASP A 148 -35.39 -6.52 -13.13
N GLU A 149 -35.47 -6.98 -11.88
CA GLU A 149 -34.66 -8.08 -11.37
C GLU A 149 -34.85 -9.42 -12.11
N LYS A 150 -36.02 -9.69 -12.70
CA LYS A 150 -36.31 -10.95 -13.40
C LYS A 150 -35.51 -11.09 -14.70
N HIS A 151 -35.01 -9.97 -15.23
CA HIS A 151 -34.18 -9.94 -16.44
C HIS A 151 -32.69 -10.17 -16.15
N ILE A 152 -32.27 -10.05 -14.88
CA ILE A 152 -30.85 -10.18 -14.48
C ILE A 152 -30.24 -11.50 -14.95
N PRO A 153 -30.86 -12.68 -14.76
CA PRO A 153 -30.25 -13.95 -15.17
C PRO A 153 -29.92 -13.99 -16.68
N GLN A 154 -30.83 -13.48 -17.52
CA GLN A 154 -30.64 -13.47 -18.97
C GLN A 154 -29.54 -12.48 -19.38
N VAL A 155 -29.48 -11.31 -18.75
CA VAL A 155 -28.43 -10.32 -19.03
C VAL A 155 -27.05 -10.80 -18.58
N VAL A 156 -26.93 -11.48 -17.43
CA VAL A 156 -25.67 -12.09 -16.99
C VAL A 156 -25.16 -13.09 -18.02
N VAL A 157 -26.03 -13.99 -18.50
CA VAL A 157 -25.69 -14.97 -19.55
C VAL A 157 -25.23 -14.27 -20.83
N GLU A 158 -25.95 -13.24 -21.27
CA GLU A 158 -25.62 -12.52 -22.51
C GLU A 158 -24.30 -11.75 -22.39
N LEU A 159 -24.05 -11.05 -21.28
CA LEU A 159 -22.79 -10.35 -21.04
C LEU A 159 -21.61 -11.32 -21.00
N ASN A 160 -21.77 -12.49 -20.38
CA ASN A 160 -20.72 -13.51 -20.35
C ASN A 160 -20.44 -14.08 -21.76
N ARG A 161 -21.48 -14.41 -22.52
CA ARG A 161 -21.37 -14.87 -23.92
C ARG A 161 -20.63 -13.86 -24.80
N LEU A 162 -21.02 -12.58 -24.73
CA LEU A 162 -20.40 -11.51 -25.50
C LEU A 162 -18.96 -11.23 -25.03
N SER A 163 -18.71 -11.27 -23.73
CA SER A 163 -17.37 -11.09 -23.18
C SER A 163 -16.43 -12.14 -23.77
N GLN A 164 -16.80 -13.42 -23.78
CA GLN A 164 -15.96 -14.48 -24.34
C GLN A 164 -15.55 -14.21 -25.80
N SER A 165 -16.41 -13.60 -26.62
CA SER A 165 -16.09 -13.24 -28.01
C SER A 165 -15.03 -12.15 -28.15
N VAL A 166 -14.93 -11.23 -27.19
CA VAL A 166 -13.96 -10.13 -27.19
C VAL A 166 -12.55 -10.63 -26.87
N SER A 167 -12.41 -11.69 -26.09
CA SER A 167 -11.11 -12.31 -25.78
C SER A 167 -10.48 -13.02 -26.97
N SER A 168 -11.25 -13.40 -27.99
CA SER A 168 -10.78 -14.17 -29.15
C SER A 168 -10.00 -13.35 -30.19
N GLY A 169 -9.88 -12.03 -29.98
CA GLY A 169 -9.19 -11.09 -30.89
C GLY A 169 -7.67 -10.98 -30.70
N GLY A 170 -7.07 -11.75 -29.78
CA GLY A 170 -5.62 -11.76 -29.56
C GLY A 170 -5.22 -13.02 -28.81
N ALA A 171 -4.40 -13.85 -29.46
CA ALA A 171 -3.97 -15.18 -29.03
C ALA A 171 -5.06 -16.27 -29.11
N SER A 172 -4.96 -17.05 -30.18
CA SER A 172 -5.32 -18.46 -30.25
C SER A 172 -4.60 -19.25 -29.14
N SER A 173 -5.08 -19.15 -27.90
CA SER A 173 -4.82 -20.20 -26.93
C SER A 173 -5.97 -21.18 -27.02
N ARG A 174 -5.76 -22.22 -27.83
CA ARG A 174 -6.45 -23.52 -27.71
C ARG A 174 -5.93 -24.21 -26.43
N GLY A 175 -6.04 -23.49 -25.31
CA GLY A 175 -5.76 -24.02 -23.98
C GLY A 175 -6.88 -24.99 -23.62
N ASP A 176 -6.45 -26.14 -23.12
CA ASP A 176 -7.22 -27.29 -22.68
C ASP A 176 -8.58 -26.89 -22.06
N GLY A 177 -9.62 -27.66 -22.39
CA GLY A 177 -11.05 -27.39 -22.20
C GLY A 177 -11.54 -27.24 -20.75
N THR A 178 -10.67 -26.81 -19.85
CA THR A 178 -10.99 -26.27 -18.54
C THR A 178 -11.97 -25.10 -18.68
N HIS A 179 -13.17 -25.28 -18.11
CA HIS A 179 -14.25 -24.31 -18.05
C HIS A 179 -13.72 -22.89 -17.77
N ARG A 180 -13.66 -22.03 -18.79
CA ARG A 180 -13.39 -20.60 -18.59
C ARG A 180 -14.52 -20.05 -17.73
N LEU A 181 -14.20 -19.69 -16.49
CA LEU A 181 -15.15 -19.12 -15.55
C LEU A 181 -15.71 -17.80 -16.08
N ASP A 182 -17.00 -17.58 -15.81
CA ASP A 182 -17.76 -16.41 -16.26
C ASP A 182 -17.16 -15.09 -15.78
N ALA A 183 -17.05 -14.10 -16.66
CA ALA A 183 -16.47 -12.79 -16.34
C ALA A 183 -17.37 -11.96 -15.42
N VAL A 184 -18.69 -11.99 -15.66
CA VAL A 184 -19.72 -11.34 -14.85
C VAL A 184 -20.22 -12.34 -13.82
N VAL A 185 -20.07 -11.98 -12.55
CA VAL A 185 -20.48 -12.81 -11.40
C VAL A 185 -21.94 -12.54 -11.03
N GLY A 186 -22.39 -11.31 -11.22
CA GLY A 186 -23.75 -10.89 -10.88
C GLY A 186 -24.04 -9.46 -11.28
N ILE A 187 -25.32 -9.09 -11.17
CA ILE A 187 -25.79 -7.72 -11.38
C ILE A 187 -26.73 -7.39 -10.22
N GLU A 188 -26.57 -6.22 -9.63
CA GLU A 188 -27.48 -5.67 -8.63
C GLU A 188 -28.20 -4.45 -9.22
N LEU A 189 -29.52 -4.37 -9.07
CA LEU A 189 -30.30 -3.18 -9.45
C LEU A 189 -30.29 -2.20 -8.28
N CYS A 190 -29.89 -0.95 -8.52
CA CYS A 190 -29.77 0.07 -7.47
C CYS A 190 -30.17 1.46 -7.94
N MET A 191 -30.61 2.32 -7.03
CA MET A 191 -30.95 3.71 -7.33
C MET A 191 -29.73 4.61 -7.09
N ARG A 192 -29.24 5.28 -8.13
CA ARG A 192 -28.05 6.14 -8.14
C ARG A 192 -28.30 7.40 -8.96
N GLU A 193 -27.43 8.39 -8.81
CA GLU A 193 -27.42 9.60 -9.64
C GLU A 193 -25.99 9.90 -10.10
N PRO A 194 -25.79 10.47 -11.30
CA PRO A 194 -24.47 10.89 -11.75
C PRO A 194 -23.93 12.05 -10.90
N LEU A 195 -22.63 12.02 -10.60
CA LEU A 195 -21.96 13.11 -9.88
C LEU A 195 -21.89 14.41 -10.69
N PHE A 196 -21.72 14.30 -12.02
CA PHE A 196 -21.52 15.45 -12.88
C PHE A 196 -22.85 16.07 -13.30
N GLY A 197 -23.08 17.34 -12.95
CA GLY A 197 -24.30 18.08 -13.25
C GLY A 197 -25.34 17.99 -12.14
N TYR A 198 -26.14 19.05 -11.97
CA TYR A 198 -27.23 19.08 -11.00
C TYR A 198 -28.51 18.53 -11.63
N HIS A 199 -29.06 17.46 -11.06
CA HIS A 199 -30.24 16.75 -11.57
C HIS A 199 -31.43 16.78 -10.60
N GLY A 200 -31.47 17.77 -9.70
CA GLY A 200 -32.59 17.90 -8.76
C GLY A 200 -32.64 16.85 -7.65
N ASN A 201 -31.49 16.21 -7.33
CA ASN A 201 -31.38 15.11 -6.35
C ASN A 201 -32.29 13.91 -6.68
N VAL A 202 -32.57 13.68 -7.96
CA VAL A 202 -33.42 12.58 -8.44
C VAL A 202 -32.53 11.39 -8.81
N LYS A 203 -32.74 10.27 -8.11
CA LYS A 203 -32.07 9.01 -8.42
C LYS A 203 -32.77 8.28 -9.56
N ALA A 204 -31.99 7.65 -10.42
CA ALA A 204 -32.44 6.77 -11.49
C ALA A 204 -31.99 5.32 -11.22
N PRO A 205 -32.62 4.32 -11.84
CA PRO A 205 -32.17 2.94 -11.72
C PRO A 205 -30.84 2.72 -12.48
N PHE A 206 -29.91 2.02 -11.85
CA PHE A 206 -28.59 1.64 -12.36
C PHE A 206 -28.34 0.14 -12.13
N LEU A 207 -27.61 -0.47 -13.05
CA LEU A 207 -27.05 -1.81 -12.92
C LEU A 207 -25.67 -1.68 -12.30
N LYS A 208 -25.43 -2.32 -11.16
CA LYS A 208 -24.11 -2.56 -10.59
C LYS A 208 -23.65 -3.94 -11.07
N ILE A 209 -22.69 -3.96 -11.98
CA ILE A 209 -22.22 -5.19 -12.63
C ILE A 209 -20.96 -5.67 -11.90
N LEU A 210 -21.06 -6.82 -11.23
CA LEU A 210 -19.96 -7.48 -10.52
C LEU A 210 -19.11 -8.29 -11.50
N VAL A 211 -17.81 -8.03 -11.52
CA VAL A 211 -16.83 -8.67 -12.40
C VAL A 211 -15.90 -9.55 -11.57
N ARG A 212 -15.53 -10.72 -12.09
CA ARG A 212 -14.79 -11.72 -11.32
C ARG A 212 -13.39 -11.27 -10.87
N ASN A 213 -12.69 -10.52 -11.72
CA ASN A 213 -11.40 -9.94 -11.39
C ASN A 213 -11.15 -8.62 -12.17
N PRO A 214 -10.21 -7.78 -11.72
CA PRO A 214 -9.97 -6.47 -12.33
C PRO A 214 -9.50 -6.54 -13.79
N ARG A 215 -8.79 -7.60 -14.19
CA ARG A 215 -8.29 -7.77 -15.56
C ARG A 215 -9.40 -7.92 -16.60
N LEU A 216 -10.57 -8.43 -16.17
CA LEU A 216 -11.76 -8.59 -17.02
C LEU A 216 -12.60 -7.30 -17.12
N MET A 217 -12.31 -6.27 -16.32
CA MET A 217 -13.08 -5.03 -16.27
C MET A 217 -13.16 -4.34 -17.64
N ARG A 218 -12.02 -4.21 -18.34
CA ARG A 218 -11.96 -3.58 -19.67
C ARG A 218 -12.80 -4.32 -20.71
N GLN A 219 -12.80 -5.64 -20.65
CA GLN A 219 -13.54 -6.48 -21.58
C GLN A 219 -15.05 -6.34 -21.40
N VAL A 220 -15.55 -6.46 -20.16
CA VAL A 220 -16.98 -6.35 -19.86
C VAL A 220 -17.50 -4.94 -20.17
N THR A 221 -16.73 -3.91 -19.81
CA THR A 221 -17.12 -2.51 -20.08
C THR A 221 -17.15 -2.18 -21.58
N GLN A 222 -16.29 -2.80 -22.39
CA GLN A 222 -16.35 -2.69 -23.86
C GLN A 222 -17.61 -3.34 -24.43
N VAL A 223 -18.06 -4.48 -23.88
CA VAL A 223 -19.33 -5.11 -24.27
C VAL A 223 -20.49 -4.16 -23.97
N VAL A 224 -20.55 -3.59 -22.76
CA VAL A 224 -21.60 -2.63 -22.38
C VAL A 224 -21.64 -1.40 -23.28
N LYS A 225 -20.48 -0.88 -23.69
CA LYS A 225 -20.37 0.26 -24.61
C LYS A 225 -20.79 -0.07 -26.05
N ARG A 226 -20.45 -1.26 -26.54
CA ARG A 226 -20.85 -1.73 -27.89
C ARG A 226 -22.34 -2.08 -27.95
N GLY A 227 -22.87 -2.54 -26.83
CA GLY A 227 -24.26 -2.91 -26.62
C GLY A 227 -24.47 -4.41 -26.53
N PHE A 228 -25.57 -4.77 -25.86
CA PHE A 228 -26.03 -6.14 -25.64
C PHE A 228 -27.56 -6.18 -25.65
N ASN A 229 -28.14 -7.36 -25.87
CA ASN A 229 -29.58 -7.49 -25.91
C ASN A 229 -30.17 -7.61 -24.50
N VAL A 230 -31.20 -6.81 -24.24
CA VAL A 230 -32.03 -6.85 -23.04
C VAL A 230 -33.45 -7.25 -23.45
N PRO A 231 -34.11 -8.19 -22.76
CA PRO A 231 -35.42 -8.72 -23.17
C PRO A 231 -36.52 -7.66 -23.39
N VAL A 232 -36.52 -6.59 -22.59
CA VAL A 232 -37.58 -5.57 -22.59
C VAL A 232 -37.34 -4.48 -23.63
N THR A 233 -36.07 -4.15 -23.91
CA THR A 233 -35.68 -2.98 -24.70
C THR A 233 -34.97 -3.33 -26.01
N GLY A 234 -34.64 -4.60 -26.23
CA GLY A 234 -33.81 -5.02 -27.36
C GLY A 234 -32.35 -4.60 -27.17
N LEU A 235 -31.71 -4.11 -28.23
CA LEU A 235 -30.31 -3.68 -28.18
C LEU A 235 -30.14 -2.48 -27.26
N TYR A 236 -29.44 -2.67 -26.15
CA TYR A 236 -29.09 -1.64 -25.18
C TYR A 236 -27.58 -1.38 -25.21
N SER A 237 -27.18 -0.11 -25.16
CA SER A 237 -25.80 0.29 -24.91
C SER A 237 -25.76 1.32 -23.78
N GLY A 238 -24.76 1.22 -22.93
CA GLY A 238 -24.65 2.03 -21.72
C GLY A 238 -23.29 2.69 -21.58
N THR A 239 -23.25 3.80 -20.86
CA THR A 239 -21.98 4.40 -20.41
C THR A 239 -21.61 3.81 -19.06
N PRO A 240 -20.47 3.11 -18.95
CA PRO A 240 -19.94 2.65 -17.66
C PRO A 240 -19.47 3.82 -16.80
N TYR A 241 -19.83 3.78 -15.52
CA TYR A 241 -19.40 4.70 -14.47
C TYR A 241 -18.51 3.96 -13.48
N GLU A 242 -17.49 4.65 -12.97
CA GLU A 242 -16.52 4.13 -12.00
C GLU A 242 -15.80 2.84 -12.44
N SER A 243 -15.74 2.58 -13.74
CA SER A 243 -15.14 1.36 -14.30
C SER A 243 -13.61 1.36 -14.35
N ASN A 244 -12.98 2.42 -13.87
CA ASN A 244 -11.53 2.62 -13.85
C ASN A 244 -10.99 2.82 -12.41
N LEU A 245 -11.78 2.46 -11.39
CA LEU A 245 -11.30 2.49 -10.03
C LEU A 245 -10.44 1.25 -9.76
N GLU A 246 -9.29 1.46 -9.12
CA GLU A 246 -8.42 0.37 -8.67
C GLU A 246 -9.14 -0.50 -7.63
N PHE A 247 -8.89 -1.81 -7.68
CA PHE A 247 -9.52 -2.78 -6.78
C PHE A 247 -9.25 -2.46 -5.30
N THR A 248 -8.00 -2.15 -4.93
CA THR A 248 -7.62 -1.83 -3.56
C THR A 248 -8.34 -0.60 -3.04
N ILE A 249 -8.37 0.48 -3.82
CA ILE A 249 -9.08 1.71 -3.45
C ILE A 249 -10.58 1.46 -3.32
N ARG A 250 -11.16 0.70 -4.25
CA ARG A 250 -12.57 0.30 -4.17
C ARG A 250 -12.86 -0.50 -2.90
N PHE A 251 -12.02 -1.47 -2.59
CA PHE A 251 -12.13 -2.31 -1.41
C PHE A 251 -12.07 -1.48 -0.13
N MET A 252 -11.09 -0.57 -0.02
CA MET A 252 -10.94 0.33 1.12
C MET A 252 -12.18 1.20 1.33
N VAL A 253 -12.69 1.83 0.27
CA VAL A 253 -13.89 2.69 0.34
C VAL A 253 -15.13 1.90 0.76
N ASP A 254 -15.34 0.71 0.20
CA ASP A 254 -16.55 -0.09 0.46
C ASP A 254 -16.53 -0.79 1.84
N THR A 255 -15.36 -0.89 2.47
CA THR A 255 -15.17 -1.51 3.80
C THR A 255 -14.84 -0.49 4.89
N ASP A 256 -14.89 0.81 4.55
CA ASP A 256 -14.52 1.93 5.43
C ASP A 256 -13.11 1.80 6.03
N ILE A 257 -12.20 1.08 5.35
CA ILE A 257 -10.79 0.95 5.74
C ILE A 257 -10.02 2.17 5.24
N VAL A 258 -9.45 2.91 6.18
CA VAL A 258 -8.54 4.02 5.88
C VAL A 258 -7.09 3.59 6.07
N GLY A 259 -6.15 4.38 5.55
CA GLY A 259 -4.72 4.12 5.71
C GLY A 259 -4.32 4.03 7.20
N ALA A 260 -3.53 3.02 7.54
CA ALA A 260 -3.04 2.78 8.90
C ALA A 260 -4.13 2.61 9.98
N SER A 261 -5.36 2.20 9.60
CA SER A 261 -6.44 1.95 10.56
C SER A 261 -6.30 0.59 11.27
N TRP A 262 -7.02 0.45 12.37
CA TRP A 262 -7.17 -0.82 13.06
C TRP A 262 -8.30 -1.63 12.43
N VAL A 263 -8.06 -2.92 12.29
CA VAL A 263 -8.99 -3.88 11.71
C VAL A 263 -9.20 -5.01 12.71
N GLU A 264 -10.45 -5.42 12.87
CA GLU A 264 -10.89 -6.47 13.80
C GLU A 264 -11.55 -7.61 13.04
N LEU A 265 -11.13 -8.84 13.38
CA LEU A 265 -11.67 -10.10 12.90
C LEU A 265 -12.43 -10.74 14.09
N PRO A 266 -13.77 -10.77 14.06
CA PRO A 266 -14.56 -11.33 15.15
C PRO A 266 -14.33 -12.83 15.35
N SER A 267 -14.41 -13.29 16.59
CA SER A 267 -14.36 -14.72 16.91
C SER A 267 -15.44 -15.50 16.16
N GLY A 268 -15.07 -16.63 15.56
CA GLY A 268 -15.94 -17.51 14.78
C GLY A 268 -16.11 -17.09 13.33
N LYS A 269 -15.55 -15.94 12.90
CA LYS A 269 -15.73 -15.39 11.55
C LYS A 269 -14.51 -15.51 10.64
N TYR A 270 -13.36 -15.84 11.20
CA TYR A 270 -12.13 -16.07 10.44
C TYR A 270 -11.62 -17.49 10.66
N THR A 271 -10.72 -17.93 9.78
CA THR A 271 -10.01 -19.20 9.93
C THR A 271 -8.50 -18.95 9.91
N VAL A 272 -7.76 -19.81 10.61
CA VAL A 272 -6.29 -19.81 10.56
C VAL A 272 -5.85 -20.76 9.46
N ARG A 273 -4.91 -20.29 8.62
CA ARG A 273 -4.38 -21.07 7.50
C ARG A 273 -3.43 -22.15 8.00
N SER A 274 -3.62 -23.38 7.50
CA SER A 274 -2.69 -24.49 7.76
C SER A 274 -1.34 -24.29 7.07
N THR A 275 -1.33 -23.62 5.92
CA THR A 275 -0.13 -23.24 5.19
C THR A 275 -0.12 -21.73 4.98
N ASN A 276 0.85 -21.07 5.62
CA ASN A 276 1.09 -19.65 5.42
C ASN A 276 2.07 -19.48 4.26
N LYS A 277 1.64 -18.82 3.18
CA LYS A 277 2.51 -18.46 2.05
C LYS A 277 3.39 -17.23 2.34
N THR A 278 3.29 -16.66 3.54
CA THR A 278 3.97 -15.44 3.95
C THR A 278 4.90 -15.74 5.14
N PHE A 279 5.81 -14.81 5.44
CA PHE A 279 6.66 -14.86 6.63
C PHE A 279 6.00 -14.25 7.88
N CYS A 280 4.69 -13.94 7.83
CA CYS A 280 3.96 -13.43 8.99
C CYS A 280 3.70 -14.55 10.01
N GLN A 281 3.58 -14.17 11.28
CA GLN A 281 3.31 -15.12 12.36
C GLN A 281 1.88 -15.66 12.27
N TYR A 282 0.92 -14.80 11.93
CA TYR A 282 -0.46 -15.19 11.68
C TYR A 282 -0.79 -15.09 10.19
N GLY A 283 -1.36 -16.17 9.66
CA GLY A 283 -2.01 -16.20 8.35
C GLY A 283 -3.47 -16.58 8.53
N VAL A 284 -4.40 -15.68 8.19
CA VAL A 284 -5.84 -15.85 8.44
C VAL A 284 -6.68 -15.52 7.23
N ASP A 285 -7.83 -16.18 7.07
CA ASP A 285 -8.83 -15.88 6.03
C ASP A 285 -10.13 -15.36 6.66
N ILE A 286 -10.76 -14.39 5.99
CA ILE A 286 -12.07 -13.83 6.39
C ILE A 286 -12.88 -13.37 5.16
N ASP A 287 -14.21 -13.40 5.23
CA ASP A 287 -15.06 -12.74 4.21
C ASP A 287 -15.10 -11.23 4.48
N TYR A 288 -15.02 -10.41 3.42
CA TYR A 288 -14.98 -8.96 3.58
C TYR A 288 -16.17 -8.37 4.35
N ARG A 289 -17.32 -9.07 4.39
CA ARG A 289 -18.52 -8.62 5.12
C ARG A 289 -18.43 -8.83 6.62
N ASP A 290 -17.58 -9.73 7.08
CA ASP A 290 -17.39 -10.02 8.50
C ASP A 290 -16.23 -9.20 9.11
N LEU A 291 -15.45 -8.51 8.27
CA LEU A 291 -14.34 -7.65 8.67
C LEU A 291 -14.86 -6.35 9.29
N ILE A 292 -14.28 -5.92 10.41
CA ILE A 292 -14.63 -4.66 11.07
C ILE A 292 -13.46 -3.68 10.91
N SER A 293 -13.72 -2.54 10.27
CA SER A 293 -12.80 -1.39 10.24
C SER A 293 -13.13 -0.45 11.41
N HIS A 294 -12.10 -0.05 12.16
CA HIS A 294 -12.23 0.94 13.21
C HIS A 294 -11.73 2.31 12.74
N GLU A 295 -12.58 3.33 12.85
CA GLU A 295 -12.18 4.71 12.60
C GLU A 295 -11.09 5.13 13.60
N PRO A 296 -10.01 5.83 13.18
CA PRO A 296 -8.87 6.16 14.03
C PRO A 296 -9.15 7.30 15.03
N VAL A 297 -10.13 7.09 15.90
CA VAL A 297 -10.57 8.01 16.96
C VAL A 297 -10.53 7.32 18.32
N GLY A 298 -10.27 8.08 19.38
CA GLY A 298 -10.25 7.55 20.75
C GLY A 298 -9.20 6.46 20.93
N GLU A 299 -9.60 5.26 21.36
CA GLU A 299 -8.68 4.13 21.56
C GLU A 299 -8.03 3.62 20.27
N TRP A 300 -8.66 3.87 19.11
CA TRP A 300 -8.20 3.43 17.80
C TRP A 300 -7.24 4.41 17.12
N SER A 301 -6.93 5.54 17.76
CA SER A 301 -5.88 6.45 17.28
C SER A 301 -4.48 6.00 17.67
N LYS A 302 -4.35 4.92 18.46
CA LYS A 302 -3.06 4.34 18.85
C LYS A 302 -2.34 3.72 17.65
N THR A 303 -1.03 3.57 17.77
CA THR A 303 -0.20 2.94 16.72
C THR A 303 0.41 1.65 17.27
N ALA A 304 0.42 0.61 16.45
CA ALA A 304 1.06 -0.66 16.78
C ALA A 304 2.58 -0.47 16.94
N PRO A 305 3.27 -1.36 17.68
CA PRO A 305 4.73 -1.33 17.84
C PRO A 305 5.43 -1.81 16.55
N LEU A 306 5.41 -0.95 15.53
CA LEU A 306 6.07 -1.19 14.24
C LEU A 306 7.58 -1.30 14.42
N ARG A 307 8.22 -2.21 13.69
CA ARG A 307 9.68 -2.28 13.62
C ARG A 307 10.15 -1.43 12.45
N ILE A 308 10.99 -0.46 12.74
CA ILE A 308 11.53 0.49 11.76
C ILE A 308 13.01 0.16 11.58
N LEU A 309 13.37 -0.30 10.39
CA LEU A 309 14.75 -0.53 9.97
C LEU A 309 15.25 0.70 9.22
N SER A 310 16.30 1.32 9.74
CA SER A 310 17.14 2.28 9.00
C SER A 310 18.39 1.54 8.55
N LEU A 311 18.73 1.68 7.27
CA LEU A 311 19.93 1.08 6.70
C LEU A 311 20.73 2.11 5.92
N ASP A 312 22.05 1.93 5.91
CA ASP A 312 22.98 2.73 5.11
C ASP A 312 24.08 1.82 4.55
N ILE A 313 24.56 2.11 3.35
CA ILE A 313 25.55 1.29 2.64
C ILE A 313 26.76 2.12 2.23
N GLU A 314 27.92 1.49 2.28
CA GLU A 314 29.17 2.08 1.80
C GLU A 314 29.75 1.24 0.67
N CYS A 315 30.28 1.92 -0.35
CA CYS A 315 30.86 1.30 -1.54
C CYS A 315 32.31 1.76 -1.75
N SER A 316 33.16 0.86 -2.24
CA SER A 316 34.54 1.20 -2.59
C SER A 316 34.65 1.62 -4.06
N GLY A 317 34.49 2.92 -4.34
CA GLY A 317 34.54 3.47 -5.69
C GLY A 317 35.95 3.78 -6.23
N ARG A 318 36.08 3.83 -7.57
CA ARG A 318 37.30 4.28 -8.27
C ARG A 318 37.52 5.81 -8.10
N PRO A 319 38.77 6.27 -7.96
CA PRO A 319 39.06 7.69 -7.72
C PRO A 319 38.48 8.63 -8.79
N GLY A 320 37.71 9.64 -8.34
CA GLY A 320 37.11 10.65 -9.22
C GLY A 320 35.93 10.17 -10.05
N ILE A 321 35.45 8.93 -9.82
CA ILE A 321 34.33 8.32 -10.51
C ILE A 321 33.25 8.01 -9.47
N PHE A 322 32.00 8.34 -9.78
CA PHE A 322 30.87 7.98 -8.92
C PHE A 322 30.67 6.45 -8.97
N PRO A 323 30.42 5.76 -7.83
CA PRO A 323 30.30 4.30 -7.81
C PRO A 323 29.29 3.75 -8.82
N GLU A 324 29.68 2.67 -9.51
CA GLU A 324 28.87 1.92 -10.47
C GLU A 324 28.64 0.50 -9.95
N ALA A 325 27.38 0.11 -9.78
CA ALA A 325 26.98 -1.18 -9.17
C ALA A 325 27.51 -2.45 -9.88
N LYS A 326 28.09 -2.33 -11.09
CA LYS A 326 28.70 -3.45 -11.82
C LYS A 326 30.18 -3.66 -11.51
N VAL A 327 30.84 -2.66 -10.91
CA VAL A 327 32.30 -2.59 -10.82
C VAL A 327 32.75 -2.27 -9.39
N ASP A 328 32.04 -1.39 -8.70
CA ASP A 328 32.42 -0.88 -7.39
C ASP A 328 31.60 -1.63 -6.32
N PRO A 329 32.23 -2.47 -5.48
CA PRO A 329 31.53 -3.37 -4.55
C PRO A 329 30.96 -2.63 -3.35
N VAL A 330 29.90 -3.19 -2.77
CA VAL A 330 29.41 -2.81 -1.43
C VAL A 330 30.35 -3.41 -0.40
N ILE A 331 30.86 -2.56 0.50
CA ILE A 331 31.85 -2.96 1.50
C ILE A 331 31.31 -2.90 2.93
N GLN A 332 30.26 -2.11 3.19
CA GLN A 332 29.61 -2.09 4.50
C GLN A 332 28.10 -1.87 4.37
N ILE A 333 27.34 -2.48 5.28
CA ILE A 333 25.90 -2.29 5.44
C ILE A 333 25.63 -2.10 6.93
N ALA A 334 25.29 -0.89 7.33
CA ALA A 334 24.93 -0.56 8.71
C ALA A 334 23.41 -0.64 8.88
N ASN A 335 22.95 -1.31 9.93
CA ASN A 335 21.53 -1.45 10.23
C ASN A 335 21.22 -1.02 11.66
N VAL A 336 20.16 -0.23 11.81
CA VAL A 336 19.59 0.15 13.10
C VAL A 336 18.10 -0.17 13.09
N VAL A 337 17.63 -0.95 14.08
CA VAL A 337 16.21 -1.28 14.22
C VAL A 337 15.66 -0.68 15.50
N THR A 338 14.60 0.11 15.35
CA THR A 338 13.82 0.69 16.45
C THR A 338 12.41 0.13 16.45
N ILE A 339 11.76 0.19 17.61
CA ILE A 339 10.32 -0.08 17.71
C ILE A 339 9.62 1.26 17.87
N GLN A 340 8.55 1.50 17.11
CA GLN A 340 7.74 2.70 17.19
C GLN A 340 7.34 3.00 18.66
N GLY A 341 7.64 4.21 19.11
CA GLY A 341 7.40 4.65 20.49
C GLY A 341 8.53 4.36 21.49
N GLN A 342 9.54 3.56 21.13
CA GLN A 342 10.74 3.37 21.96
C GLN A 342 11.79 4.45 21.66
N LYS A 343 12.50 4.91 22.68
CA LYS A 343 13.53 5.96 22.56
C LYS A 343 14.86 5.47 22.01
N GLN A 344 15.16 4.19 22.21
CA GLN A 344 16.47 3.62 21.91
C GLN A 344 16.27 2.41 20.97
N PRO A 345 17.13 2.24 19.95
CA PRO A 345 17.11 1.04 19.12
C PRO A 345 17.50 -0.18 19.93
N PHE A 346 16.93 -1.31 19.55
CA PHE A 346 17.20 -2.61 20.18
C PHE A 346 18.11 -3.50 19.31
N ILE A 347 18.36 -3.11 18.06
CA ILE A 347 19.36 -3.74 17.17
C ILE A 347 20.25 -2.64 16.59
N ARG A 348 21.55 -2.84 16.71
CA ARG A 348 22.59 -2.10 16.02
C ARG A 348 23.58 -3.12 15.48
N ASN A 349 23.73 -3.20 14.16
CA ASN A 349 24.73 -4.08 13.56
C ASN A 349 25.40 -3.42 12.35
N VAL A 350 26.59 -3.88 12.02
CA VAL A 350 27.31 -3.50 10.81
C VAL A 350 27.81 -4.77 10.16
N PHE A 351 27.42 -4.98 8.91
CA PHE A 351 27.99 -6.01 8.07
C PHE A 351 29.14 -5.38 7.30
N ALA A 352 30.32 -5.98 7.36
CA ALA A 352 31.52 -5.46 6.74
C ALA A 352 32.16 -6.54 5.86
N LEU A 353 32.60 -6.14 4.67
CA LEU A 353 33.54 -6.90 3.87
C LEU A 353 34.92 -6.83 4.54
N ASP A 354 35.62 -7.96 4.54
CA ASP A 354 36.84 -8.21 5.30
C ASP A 354 36.67 -8.10 6.82
N SER A 355 37.79 -7.97 7.54
CA SER A 355 37.82 -7.85 8.99
C SER A 355 37.46 -6.43 9.45
N CYS A 356 36.60 -6.32 10.46
CA CYS A 356 36.30 -5.07 11.14
C CYS A 356 36.58 -5.20 12.64
N ALA A 357 37.08 -4.14 13.27
CA ALA A 357 37.34 -4.13 14.71
C ALA A 357 36.00 -4.10 15.49
N PRO A 358 35.93 -4.69 16.70
CA PRO A 358 34.73 -4.59 17.53
C PRO A 358 34.37 -3.13 17.86
N ILE A 359 33.09 -2.81 17.75
CA ILE A 359 32.53 -1.49 18.10
C ILE A 359 31.61 -1.68 19.32
N PRO A 360 31.81 -0.93 20.43
CA PRO A 360 30.97 -1.05 21.61
C PRO A 360 29.47 -0.84 21.30
N GLY A 361 28.63 -1.76 21.78
CA GLY A 361 27.17 -1.71 21.58
C GLY A 361 26.68 -2.02 20.17
N VAL A 362 27.54 -2.54 19.29
CA VAL A 362 27.23 -2.89 17.90
C VAL A 362 27.65 -4.32 17.59
N ASP A 363 26.74 -5.10 16.99
CA ASP A 363 27.04 -6.44 16.47
C ASP A 363 27.76 -6.31 15.12
N VAL A 364 29.09 -6.43 15.14
CA VAL A 364 29.94 -6.37 13.93
C VAL A 364 30.04 -7.76 13.30
N LYS A 365 29.60 -7.89 12.06
CA LYS A 365 29.69 -9.13 11.27
C LYS A 365 30.61 -8.93 10.07
N SER A 366 31.70 -9.70 10.03
CA SER A 366 32.70 -9.65 8.96
C SER A 366 32.52 -10.82 7.99
N PHE A 367 32.64 -10.54 6.69
CA PHE A 367 32.49 -11.51 5.60
C PHE A 367 33.69 -11.41 4.66
N GLN A 368 34.15 -12.54 4.10
CA GLN A 368 35.26 -12.53 3.15
C GLN A 368 34.80 -12.24 1.71
N GLU A 369 33.57 -12.61 1.39
CA GLU A 369 32.97 -12.43 0.06
C GLU A 369 31.75 -11.51 0.16
N GLU A 370 31.62 -10.58 -0.79
CA GLU A 370 30.47 -9.66 -0.86
C GLU A 370 29.15 -10.43 -0.99
N SER A 371 29.14 -11.55 -1.70
CA SER A 371 27.95 -12.39 -1.86
C SER A 371 27.43 -12.93 -0.54
N ASP A 372 28.33 -13.32 0.36
CA ASP A 372 27.96 -13.87 1.67
C ASP A 372 27.40 -12.78 2.57
N MET A 373 27.95 -11.57 2.47
CA MET A 373 27.45 -10.38 3.16
C MET A 373 26.02 -10.04 2.72
N LEU A 374 25.74 -10.06 1.41
CA LEU A 374 24.43 -9.72 0.85
C LEU A 374 23.35 -10.78 1.10
N LEU A 375 23.74 -12.05 1.24
CA LEU A 375 22.82 -13.15 1.54
C LEU A 375 22.38 -13.20 3.00
N ARG A 376 23.16 -12.57 3.91
CA ARG A 376 22.99 -12.71 5.35
C ARG A 376 21.93 -11.80 5.93
#